data_AF-A0A1E3W9W4-F1
#
_entry.id   AF-A0A1E3W9W4-F1
#
_cell.length_a   1.000
_cell.length_b   1.000
_cell.length_c   1.000
_cell.angle_alpha   90.00
_cell.angle_beta   90.00
_cell.angle_gamma   90.00
#
_symmetry.space_group_name_H-M   'P 1'
#
loop_
_entity.id
_entity.type
_entity.pdbx_description
1 polymer ?
#
loop_
_entity_poly.entity_id
_entity_poly.type
_entity_poly.pdbx_seq_one_letter_code
_entity_poly.pdbx_strand_id
1 'polypeptide(L)'
;MMGDTNGHHHVELITEGQSMTLYVLHDDGELEDVTDAKATATVLSGGEMEKITLTPAGAALKGEGGLELGTGDTVVITLTMPGHKPEQARFKLD
;
A
#
# COMPACT_ATOMS: atom_id res chain seq x y z
N MET A 1 24.09 14.64 9.07
CA MET A 1 22.80 15.36 9.24
C MET A 1 21.74 14.41 8.73
N MET A 2 21.07 13.66 9.61
CA MET A 2 19.94 12.81 9.23
C MET A 2 18.68 13.62 9.53
N GLY A 3 18.08 14.18 8.49
CA GLY A 3 16.77 14.82 8.58
C GLY A 3 15.73 13.72 8.75
N ASP A 4 14.92 13.83 9.78
CA ASP A 4 13.72 13.02 9.95
C ASP A 4 12.72 13.48 8.86
N THR A 5 12.71 12.83 7.69
CA THR A 5 11.76 13.10 6.60
C THR A 5 10.42 12.45 6.95
N ASN A 6 9.72 13.06 7.90
CA ASN A 6 8.38 12.65 8.31
C ASN A 6 7.33 13.23 7.33
N GLY A 7 7.56 13.06 6.03
CA GLY A 7 6.59 13.37 4.99
C GLY A 7 5.65 12.18 4.84
N HIS A 8 4.34 12.42 4.87
CA HIS A 8 3.37 11.39 4.53
C HIS A 8 3.39 11.18 3.03
N HIS A 9 3.68 9.97 2.55
CA HIS A 9 3.65 9.70 1.12
C HIS A 9 2.19 9.66 0.65
N HIS A 10 1.91 10.24 -0.52
CA HIS A 10 0.62 10.07 -1.15
C HIS A 10 0.54 8.66 -1.73
N VAL A 11 -0.55 7.94 -1.47
CA VAL A 11 -0.69 6.55 -1.90
C VAL A 11 -2.07 6.30 -2.50
N GLU A 12 -2.07 5.58 -3.62
CA GLU A 12 -3.29 5.14 -4.31
C GLU A 12 -3.31 3.62 -4.36
N LEU A 13 -4.45 3.04 -3.95
CA LEU A 13 -4.66 1.60 -3.96
C LEU A 13 -5.73 1.23 -4.99
N ILE A 14 -5.36 0.36 -5.91
CA ILE A 14 -6.27 -0.28 -6.87
C ILE A 14 -6.42 -1.75 -6.48
N THR A 15 -7.67 -2.21 -6.41
CA THR A 15 -8.02 -3.60 -6.07
C THR A 15 -8.87 -4.20 -7.19
N GLU A 16 -8.47 -5.36 -7.70
CA GLU A 16 -9.21 -6.10 -8.72
C GLU A 16 -9.31 -7.58 -8.31
N GLY A 17 -10.47 -7.97 -7.79
CA GLY A 17 -10.68 -9.31 -7.23
C GLY A 17 -9.75 -9.57 -6.04
N GLN A 18 -8.80 -10.49 -6.22
CA GLN A 18 -7.78 -10.84 -5.21
C GLN A 18 -6.48 -10.05 -5.38
N SER A 19 -6.36 -9.26 -6.45
CA SER A 19 -5.13 -8.53 -6.77
C SER A 19 -5.14 -7.11 -6.21
N MET A 20 -3.96 -6.63 -5.84
CA MET A 20 -3.75 -5.32 -5.27
C MET A 20 -2.56 -4.65 -5.95
N THR A 21 -2.74 -3.38 -6.33
CA THR A 21 -1.66 -2.52 -6.82
C THR A 21 -1.65 -1.24 -6.01
N LEU A 22 -0.53 -0.96 -5.37
CA LEU A 22 -0.28 0.26 -4.60
C LEU A 22 0.70 1.14 -5.36
N TYR A 23 0.26 2.35 -5.69
CA TYR A 23 1.12 3.42 -6.20
C TYR A 23 1.51 4.34 -5.05
N VAL A 24 2.77 4.78 -5.08
CA VAL A 24 3.31 5.80 -4.18
C VAL A 24 3.62 7.00 -5.04
N LEU A 25 3.13 8.17 -4.65
CA LEU A 25 3.24 9.40 -5.41
C LEU A 25 3.89 10.48 -4.56
N HIS A 26 4.69 11.30 -5.22
CA HIS A 26 5.18 12.56 -4.70
C HIS A 26 4.02 13.56 -4.52
N ASP A 27 4.27 14.64 -3.78
CA ASP A 27 3.28 15.71 -3.54
C ASP A 27 2.78 16.38 -4.84
N ASP A 28 3.55 16.29 -5.94
CA ASP A 28 3.21 16.80 -7.26
C ASP A 28 2.40 15.81 -8.13
N GLY A 29 2.15 14.59 -7.62
CA GLY A 29 1.44 13.53 -8.31
C GLY A 29 2.29 12.69 -9.26
N GLU A 30 3.62 12.86 -9.28
CA GLU A 30 4.51 11.96 -9.99
C GLU A 30 4.74 10.65 -9.20
N LEU A 31 5.01 9.55 -9.91
CA LEU A 31 5.27 8.25 -9.28
C LEU A 31 6.63 8.24 -8.59
N GLU A 32 6.67 7.80 -7.34
CA GLU A 32 7.92 7.59 -6.62
C GLU A 32 8.60 6.27 -7.01
N ASP A 33 9.93 6.20 -6.84
CA ASP A 33 10.67 4.95 -6.98
C ASP A 33 10.44 4.04 -5.77
N VAL A 34 9.76 2.92 -6.02
CA VAL A 34 9.40 1.92 -5.00
C VAL A 34 10.32 0.70 -4.99
N THR A 35 11.43 0.70 -5.73
CA THR A 35 12.30 -0.47 -5.92
C THR A 35 12.78 -1.10 -4.60
N ASP A 36 13.13 -0.27 -3.61
CA ASP A 36 13.59 -0.70 -2.29
C ASP A 36 12.52 -0.54 -1.20
N ALA A 37 11.27 -0.23 -1.59
CA ALA A 37 10.16 -0.07 -0.68
C ALA A 37 9.65 -1.42 -0.17
N LYS A 38 9.10 -1.40 1.05
CA LYS A 38 8.42 -2.55 1.64
C LYS A 38 6.99 -2.17 1.95
N ALA A 39 6.03 -2.99 1.54
CA ALA A 39 4.64 -2.79 1.89
C ALA A 39 3.94 -4.09 2.29
N THR A 40 2.97 -3.94 3.18
CA THR A 40 2.05 -5.01 3.57
C THR A 40 0.64 -4.47 3.61
N ALA A 41 -0.28 -5.16 2.95
CA ALA A 41 -1.71 -4.92 3.05
C ALA A 41 -2.32 -5.85 4.10
N THR A 42 -3.02 -5.28 5.07
CA THR A 42 -3.93 -6.03 5.95
C THR A 42 -5.35 -5.81 5.43
N VAL A 43 -5.95 -6.86 4.90
CA VAL A 43 -7.32 -6.88 4.40
C VAL A 43 -8.25 -7.27 5.53
N LEU A 44 -9.34 -6.54 5.69
CA LEU A 44 -10.47 -6.87 6.55
C LEU A 44 -11.72 -6.97 5.68
N SER A 45 -12.19 -8.20 5.48
CA SER A 45 -13.36 -8.49 4.63
C SER A 45 -14.27 -9.47 5.35
N GLY A 46 -15.56 -9.16 5.48
CA GLY A 46 -16.56 -10.06 6.07
C GLY A 46 -16.29 -10.53 7.52
N GLY A 47 -15.40 -9.87 8.26
CA GLY A 47 -14.95 -10.32 9.60
C GLY A 47 -13.70 -11.21 9.59
N GLU A 48 -13.18 -11.55 8.41
CA GLU A 48 -11.90 -12.20 8.21
C GLU A 48 -10.77 -11.17 8.08
N MET A 49 -9.55 -11.62 8.38
CA MET A 49 -8.34 -10.82 8.25
C MET A 49 -7.30 -11.60 7.46
N GLU A 50 -6.77 -10.97 6.41
CA GLU A 50 -5.66 -11.50 5.63
C GLU A 50 -4.51 -10.50 5.57
N LYS A 51 -3.27 -11.01 5.56
CA LYS A 51 -2.07 -10.19 5.42
C LYS A 51 -1.34 -10.55 4.13
N ILE A 52 -1.23 -9.58 3.23
CA ILE A 52 -0.66 -9.74 1.89
C ILE A 52 0.62 -8.92 1.82
N THR A 53 1.72 -9.55 1.41
CA THR A 53 2.97 -8.83 1.14
C THR A 53 2.88 -8.20 -0.24
N LEU A 54 3.17 -6.91 -0.34
CA LEU A 54 3.27 -6.22 -1.63
C LEU A 54 4.75 -6.09 -2.02
N THR A 55 5.10 -6.52 -3.22
CA THR A 55 6.47 -6.48 -3.74
C THR A 55 6.59 -5.48 -4.89
N PRO A 56 7.74 -4.80 -5.04
CA PRO A 56 7.96 -3.89 -6.16
C PRO A 56 7.84 -4.61 -7.51
N ALA A 57 7.07 -4.03 -8.42
CA ALA A 57 6.81 -4.53 -9.76
C ALA A 57 6.67 -3.36 -10.74
N GLY A 58 7.80 -2.89 -11.27
CA GLY A 58 7.86 -1.64 -12.04
C GLY A 58 7.67 -0.43 -11.11
N ALA A 59 6.76 0.47 -11.46
CA ALA A 59 6.49 1.69 -10.71
C ALA A 59 5.43 1.53 -9.59
N ALA A 60 5.14 0.30 -9.16
CA ALA A 60 4.12 0.01 -8.16
C ALA A 60 4.51 -1.16 -7.27
N LEU A 61 3.85 -1.27 -6.12
CA LEU A 61 3.91 -2.41 -5.21
C LEU A 61 2.70 -3.30 -5.46
N LYS A 62 2.90 -4.57 -5.78
CA LYS A 62 1.83 -5.50 -6.15
C LYS A 62 1.77 -6.70 -5.23
N GLY A 63 0.58 -7.21 -5.00
CA GLY A 63 0.35 -8.45 -4.26
C GLY A 63 -0.98 -9.08 -4.63
N GLU A 64 -1.13 -10.33 -4.22
CA GLU A 64 -2.33 -11.13 -4.44
C GLU A 64 -2.66 -11.83 -3.13
N GLY A 65 -3.93 -11.74 -2.72
CA GLY A 65 -4.47 -12.42 -1.54
C GLY A 65 -5.34 -13.61 -1.91
N GLY A 66 -5.94 -14.22 -0.90
CA GLY A 66 -6.97 -15.25 -1.04
C GLY A 66 -8.40 -14.74 -0.88
N LEU A 67 -8.59 -13.52 -0.37
CA LEU A 67 -9.91 -12.89 -0.24
C LEU A 67 -10.26 -12.08 -1.51
N GLU A 68 -11.49 -12.24 -2.00
CA GLU A 68 -12.04 -11.34 -3.01
C GLU A 68 -12.45 -10.02 -2.36
N LEU A 69 -11.76 -8.95 -2.74
CA LEU A 69 -12.02 -7.60 -2.22
C LEU A 69 -13.25 -6.99 -2.89
N GLY A 70 -14.12 -6.41 -2.07
CA GLY A 70 -15.34 -5.74 -2.54
C GLY A 70 -15.79 -4.58 -1.67
N THR A 71 -16.91 -3.96 -2.07
CA THR A 71 -17.55 -2.87 -1.32
C THR A 71 -17.79 -3.25 0.14
N GLY A 72 -17.37 -2.38 1.06
CA GLY A 72 -17.48 -2.54 2.51
C GLY A 72 -16.18 -3.04 3.16
N ASP A 73 -15.24 -3.56 2.37
CA ASP A 73 -13.97 -4.05 2.90
C ASP A 73 -13.04 -2.91 3.27
N THR A 74 -12.12 -3.20 4.18
CA THR A 74 -11.07 -2.26 4.60
C THR A 74 -9.70 -2.84 4.28
N VAL A 75 -8.83 -2.02 3.70
CA VAL A 75 -7.42 -2.34 3.52
C VAL A 75 -6.57 -1.38 4.35
N VAL A 76 -5.69 -1.91 5.18
CA VAL A 76 -4.66 -1.13 5.89
C VAL A 76 -3.30 -1.44 5.29
N ILE A 77 -2.72 -0.47 4.61
CA ILE A 77 -1.37 -0.53 4.08
C ILE A 77 -0.40 -0.07 5.17
N THR A 78 0.64 -0.85 5.42
CA THR A 78 1.86 -0.38 6.08
C THR A 78 2.95 -0.27 5.01
N LEU A 79 3.40 0.95 4.72
CA LEU A 79 4.45 1.26 3.76
C LEU A 79 5.73 1.63 4.52
N THR A 80 6.89 1.25 4.01
CA THR A 80 8.19 1.71 4.48
C THR A 80 9.05 2.04 3.28
N MET A 81 9.24 3.33 3.04
CA MET A 81 10.12 3.84 1.99
C MET A 81 11.58 3.83 2.44
N PRO A 82 12.55 3.74 1.50
CA PRO A 82 13.97 3.69 1.83
C PRO A 82 14.45 4.90 2.64
N GLY A 83 14.88 4.69 3.88
CA GLY A 83 15.34 5.78 4.75
C GLY A 83 14.23 6.51 5.52
N HIS A 84 12.97 6.09 5.36
CA HIS A 84 11.81 6.64 6.07
C HIS A 84 11.32 5.69 7.16
N LYS A 85 10.55 6.26 8.11
CA LYS A 85 9.83 5.46 9.12
C LYS A 85 8.64 4.75 8.46
N PRO A 86 8.16 3.64 9.02
CA PRO A 86 6.93 3.02 8.54
C PRO A 86 5.73 3.95 8.67
N GLU A 87 4.91 3.99 7.64
CA GLU A 87 3.70 4.79 7.53
C GLU A 87 2.49 3.88 7.29
N GLN A 88 1.30 4.33 7.71
CA GLN A 88 0.06 3.60 7.51
C GLN A 88 -0.96 4.41 6.73
N ALA A 89 -1.60 3.77 5.76
CA ALA A 89 -2.74 4.29 5.02
C ALA A 89 -3.91 3.31 5.14
N ARG A 90 -5.11 3.84 5.37
CA ARG A 90 -6.33 3.05 5.50
C ARG A 90 -7.29 3.39 4.37
N PHE A 91 -7.67 2.39 3.61
CA PHE A 91 -8.64 2.47 2.52
C PHE A 91 -9.91 1.75 2.92
N LYS A 92 -11.05 2.38 2.67
CA LYS A 92 -12.35 1.74 2.73
C LYS A 92 -12.83 1.60 1.29
N LEU A 93 -13.14 0.38 0.88
CA LEU A 93 -13.64 0.11 -0.46
C LEU A 93 -15.14 0.40 -0.48
N ASP A 94 -15.57 1.28 -1.38
CA ASP A 94 -16.96 1.72 -1.52
C ASP A 94 -17.55 1.23 -2.86
#